data_AF-A0A956DMU6-F1
#
_entry.id   AF-A0A956DMU6-F1
#
_cell.length_a   1.000
_cell.length_b   1.000
_cell.length_c   1.000
_cell.angle_alpha   90.00
_cell.angle_beta   90.00
_cell.angle_gamma   90.00
#
_symmetry.space_group_name_H-M   'P 1'
#
loop_
_entity.id
_entity.type
_entity.pdbx_description
1 polymer ?
#
loop_
_entity_poly.entity_id
_entity_poly.type
_entity_poly.pdbx_seq_one_letter_code
_entity_poly.pdbx_strand_id
1 'polypeptide(L)'
;FFLFYFKSFKVPFTPFRFPRRLMNPLVKVANKVQIGPLLQEDVVACEAEQAGYEAHWDEPIAELNPAVHAFQNLTIRKWEEYLAREQEKRGKRRGDAPIPLGKGPRESQPSL
;
A
#
# COMPACT_ATOMS: atom_id res chain seq x y z
N PHE A 1 17.46 4.07 -7.40
CA PHE A 1 17.62 2.94 -6.45
C PHE A 1 18.46 1.78 -7.04
N PHE A 2 19.79 1.96 -7.24
CA PHE A 2 20.63 0.99 -7.99
C PHE A 2 21.81 0.38 -7.22
N LEU A 3 21.99 0.70 -5.93
CA LEU A 3 23.14 0.20 -5.13
C LEU A 3 22.95 -1.24 -4.59
N PHE A 4 21.71 -1.76 -4.60
CA PHE A 4 21.42 -3.10 -4.08
C PHE A 4 21.70 -4.24 -5.07
N TYR A 5 22.02 -3.94 -6.33
CA TYR A 5 22.23 -4.99 -7.34
C TYR A 5 23.67 -5.51 -7.43
N PHE A 6 24.63 -4.83 -6.78
CA PHE A 6 26.02 -5.25 -6.83
C PHE A 6 26.30 -6.32 -5.76
N LYS A 7 25.90 -7.55 -6.05
CA LYS A 7 26.26 -8.76 -5.28
C LYS A 7 27.79 -8.99 -5.22
N SER A 8 28.54 -8.37 -6.12
CA SER A 8 30.01 -8.33 -6.15
C SER A 8 30.45 -7.10 -6.94
N PHE A 9 31.07 -6.13 -6.27
CA PHE A 9 31.79 -5.05 -6.96
C PHE A 9 33.04 -5.68 -7.61
N LYS A 10 33.11 -5.72 -8.95
CA LYS A 10 34.36 -6.04 -9.65
C LYS A 10 35.09 -4.73 -9.86
N VAL A 11 36.36 -4.69 -9.47
CA VAL A 11 37.19 -3.52 -9.76
C VAL A 11 37.39 -3.47 -11.27
N PRO A 12 36.98 -2.39 -11.96
CA PRO A 12 37.22 -2.28 -13.40
C PRO A 12 38.74 -2.37 -13.64
N PHE A 13 39.13 -3.11 -14.68
CA PHE A 13 40.54 -3.38 -15.03
C PHE A 13 41.32 -4.33 -14.10
N THR A 14 40.69 -5.04 -13.17
CA THR A 14 41.37 -6.02 -12.30
C THR A 14 40.57 -7.33 -12.12
N PRO A 15 41.21 -8.52 -12.03
CA PRO A 15 40.51 -9.78 -11.77
C PRO A 15 40.05 -9.94 -10.30
N PHE A 16 40.24 -8.91 -9.47
CA PHE A 16 40.01 -8.96 -8.04
C PHE A 16 38.53 -8.81 -7.69
N ARG A 17 38.01 -9.75 -6.89
CA ARG A 17 36.66 -9.67 -6.31
C ARG A 17 36.74 -8.92 -4.99
N PHE A 18 35.90 -7.90 -4.81
CA PHE A 18 35.87 -7.13 -3.57
C PHE A 18 35.46 -8.03 -2.38
N PRO A 19 36.24 -8.10 -1.29
CA PRO A 19 35.93 -8.97 -0.16
C PRO A 19 34.66 -8.50 0.57
N ARG A 20 33.76 -9.44 0.89
CA ARG A 20 32.45 -9.15 1.53
C ARG A 20 32.55 -8.35 2.84
N ARG A 21 33.65 -8.52 3.58
CA ARG A 21 33.87 -7.78 4.84
C ARG A 21 34.04 -6.28 4.62
N LEU A 22 34.55 -5.87 3.45
CA LEU A 22 34.72 -4.46 3.08
C LEU A 22 33.46 -3.84 2.47
N MET A 23 32.52 -4.66 1.98
CA MET A 23 31.25 -4.17 1.45
C MET A 23 30.37 -3.55 2.54
N ASN A 24 30.32 -4.15 3.73
CA ASN A 24 29.46 -3.68 4.82
C ASN A 24 29.75 -2.22 5.25
N PRO A 25 31.00 -1.80 5.51
CA PRO A 25 31.29 -0.41 5.83
C PRO A 25 31.06 0.52 4.62
N LEU A 26 31.37 0.06 3.40
CA LEU A 26 31.13 0.83 2.18
C LEU A 26 29.64 1.13 1.97
N VAL A 27 28.78 0.13 2.15
CA VAL A 27 27.32 0.28 2.07
C VAL A 27 26.82 1.24 3.15
N LYS A 28 27.34 1.19 4.37
CA LYS A 28 26.96 2.15 5.42
C LYS A 28 27.31 3.59 5.04
N VAL A 29 28.49 3.81 4.46
CA VAL A 29 28.91 5.13 3.99
C VAL A 29 28.06 5.58 2.80
N ALA A 30 27.86 4.72 1.81
CA ALA A 30 27.02 5.02 0.65
C ALA A 30 25.57 5.33 1.05
N ASN A 31 25.01 4.57 2.00
CA ASN A 31 23.68 4.83 2.54
C ASN A 31 23.61 6.21 3.19
N LYS A 32 24.61 6.59 3.99
CA LYS A 32 24.60 7.86 4.72
C LYS A 32 24.85 9.07 3.80
N VAL A 33 25.76 8.94 2.84
CA VAL A 33 26.21 10.06 2.00
C VAL A 33 25.32 10.25 0.77
N GLN A 34 24.82 9.17 0.18
CA GLN A 34 24.10 9.23 -1.09
C GLN A 34 22.63 8.87 -0.96
N ILE A 35 22.29 7.84 -0.21
CA ILE A 35 20.90 7.36 -0.13
C ILE A 35 20.08 8.23 0.83
N GLY A 36 20.64 8.60 1.98
CA GLY A 36 19.98 9.43 2.98
C GLY A 36 19.49 10.77 2.41
N PRO A 37 20.37 11.60 1.82
CA PRO A 37 19.97 12.87 1.24
C PRO A 37 18.96 12.72 0.11
N LEU A 38 19.15 11.73 -0.77
CA LEU A 38 18.23 11.45 -1.88
C LEU A 38 16.81 11.12 -1.38
N LEU A 39 16.71 10.30 -0.32
CA LEU A 39 15.42 9.93 0.26
C LEU A 39 14.80 11.04 1.09
N GLN A 40 15.60 11.98 1.58
CA GLN A 40 15.08 13.10 2.36
C GLN A 40 14.22 14.02 1.48
N GLU A 41 14.58 14.18 0.21
CA GLU A 41 13.77 14.90 -0.77
C GLU A 41 12.42 14.21 -0.98
N ASP A 42 12.43 12.89 -1.18
CA ASP A 42 11.20 12.08 -1.31
C ASP A 42 10.31 12.18 -0.06
N VAL A 43 10.90 12.18 1.15
CA VAL A 43 10.16 12.33 2.41
C VAL A 43 9.46 13.68 2.48
N VAL A 44 10.16 14.78 2.17
CA VAL A 44 9.59 16.13 2.20
C VAL A 44 8.45 16.25 1.18
N ALA A 45 8.63 15.68 -0.01
CA ALA A 45 7.58 15.66 -1.02
C ALA A 45 6.33 14.90 -0.52
N CYS A 46 6.50 13.70 0.02
CA CYS A 46 5.37 12.92 0.55
C CYS A 46 4.67 13.60 1.74
N GLU A 47 5.42 14.22 2.65
CA GLU A 47 4.82 14.96 3.78
C GLU A 47 4.02 16.17 3.30
N ALA A 48 4.53 16.90 2.31
CA ALA A 48 3.83 18.03 1.70
C ALA A 48 2.57 17.59 0.95
N GLU A 49 2.64 16.49 0.18
CA GLU A 49 1.48 15.89 -0.49
C GLU A 49 0.43 15.45 0.52
N GLN A 50 0.84 14.79 1.61
CA GLN A 50 -0.06 14.36 2.69
C GLN A 50 -0.74 15.55 3.36
N ALA A 51 0.01 16.60 3.70
CA ALA A 51 -0.56 17.82 4.29
C ALA A 51 -1.53 18.52 3.33
N GLY A 52 -1.21 18.56 2.04
CA GLY A 52 -2.10 19.08 1.00
C GLY A 52 -3.40 18.27 0.89
N TYR A 53 -3.30 16.94 0.91
CA TYR A 53 -4.46 16.06 0.88
C TYR A 53 -5.36 16.25 2.11
N GLU A 54 -4.78 16.36 3.31
CA GLU A 54 -5.55 16.60 4.54
C GLU A 54 -6.30 17.93 4.52
N ALA A 55 -5.71 18.96 3.92
CA ALA A 55 -6.31 20.29 3.81
C ALA A 55 -7.39 20.38 2.71
N HIS A 56 -7.21 19.67 1.59
CA HIS A 56 -7.99 19.85 0.35
C HIS A 56 -8.38 18.51 -0.30
N TRP A 57 -8.90 17.57 0.50
CA TRP A 57 -9.25 16.23 0.02
C TRP A 57 -10.36 16.21 -1.05
N ASP A 58 -11.20 17.25 -1.09
CA ASP A 58 -12.33 17.41 -2.00
C ASP A 58 -12.00 18.25 -3.24
N GLU A 59 -10.78 18.76 -3.34
CA GLU A 59 -10.30 19.52 -4.49
C GLU A 59 -9.73 18.61 -5.60
N PRO A 60 -9.80 19.06 -6.87
CA PRO A 60 -9.23 18.30 -7.98
C PRO A 60 -7.70 18.19 -7.84
N ILE A 61 -7.19 16.97 -7.96
CA ILE A 61 -5.75 16.68 -7.89
C ILE A 61 -5.03 17.44 -9.02
N ALA A 62 -4.06 18.28 -8.64
CA ALA A 62 -3.22 19.05 -9.57
C ALA A 62 -2.11 18.19 -10.23
N GLU A 63 -2.45 16.97 -10.65
CA GLU A 63 -1.50 16.04 -11.28
C GLU A 63 -1.45 16.27 -12.79
N LEU A 64 -0.32 16.76 -13.27
CA LEU A 64 -0.11 17.07 -14.69
C LEU A 64 0.26 15.83 -15.51
N ASN A 65 0.76 14.76 -14.86
CA ASN A 65 1.23 13.58 -15.56
C ASN A 65 0.05 12.67 -15.98
N PRO A 66 -0.18 12.47 -17.29
CA PRO A 66 -1.29 11.65 -17.76
C PRO A 66 -1.18 10.17 -17.33
N ALA A 67 0.05 9.67 -17.10
CA ALA A 67 0.25 8.30 -16.63
C ALA A 67 -0.22 8.10 -15.18
N VAL A 68 0.00 9.09 -14.32
CA VAL A 68 -0.44 9.04 -12.92
C VAL A 68 -1.97 9.07 -12.86
N HIS A 69 -2.61 9.93 -13.65
CA HIS A 69 -4.07 9.96 -13.76
C HIS A 69 -4.64 8.63 -14.30
N ALA A 70 -4.01 8.03 -15.31
CA ALA A 70 -4.43 6.72 -15.81
C ALA A 70 -4.32 5.62 -14.73
N PHE A 71 -3.26 5.65 -13.93
CA PHE A 71 -3.05 4.72 -12.83
C PHE A 71 -4.08 4.88 -11.70
N GLN A 72 -4.41 6.12 -11.33
CA GLN A 72 -5.45 6.42 -10.35
C GLN A 72 -6.82 5.91 -10.82
N ASN A 73 -7.18 6.14 -12.08
CA ASN A 73 -8.42 5.63 -12.67
C ASN A 73 -8.50 4.10 -12.63
N LEU A 74 -7.39 3.41 -12.93
CA LEU A 74 -7.35 1.95 -12.82
C LEU A 74 -7.56 1.49 -11.38
N THR A 75 -6.92 2.16 -10.43
CA THR A 75 -7.05 1.87 -8.99
C THR A 75 -8.49 2.01 -8.52
N ILE A 76 -9.16 3.12 -8.89
CA ILE A 76 -10.57 3.36 -8.58
C ILE A 76 -11.45 2.24 -9.13
N ARG A 77 -11.33 1.93 -10.42
CA ARG A 77 -12.12 0.85 -11.05
C ARG A 77 -11.93 -0.50 -10.36
N LYS A 78 -10.69 -0.86 -10.02
CA LYS A 78 -10.41 -2.13 -9.34
C LYS A 78 -10.93 -2.18 -7.91
N TRP A 79 -10.96 -1.04 -7.24
CA TRP A 79 -11.58 -0.93 -5.93
C TRP A 79 -13.10 -1.08 -6.00
N GLU A 80 -13.76 -0.43 -6.96
CA GLU A 80 -15.20 -0.57 -7.20
C GLU A 80 -15.57 -2.02 -7.55
N GLU A 81 -14.82 -2.67 -8.45
CA GLU A 81 -14.99 -4.09 -8.78
C GLU A 81 -14.85 -4.99 -7.54
N TYR A 82 -13.93 -4.66 -6.63
CA TYR A 82 -13.77 -5.39 -5.37
C TYR A 82 -14.98 -5.18 -4.45
N LEU A 83 -15.42 -3.93 -4.25
CA LEU A 83 -16.58 -3.60 -3.42
C LEU A 83 -17.86 -4.27 -3.93
N ALA A 84 -18.10 -4.28 -5.23
CA ALA A 84 -19.24 -4.97 -5.85
C ALA A 84 -19.22 -6.48 -5.53
N ARG A 85 -18.07 -7.14 -5.72
CA ARG A 85 -17.91 -8.56 -5.38
C ARG A 85 -18.13 -8.84 -3.90
N GLU A 86 -17.67 -7.97 -3.00
CA GLU A 86 -17.90 -8.13 -1.57
C GLU A 86 -19.38 -7.92 -1.19
N GLN A 87 -20.08 -6.98 -1.82
CA GLN A 87 -21.52 -6.79 -1.64
C GLN A 87 -22.32 -8.00 -2.11
N GLU A 88 -22.01 -8.57 -3.27
CA GLU A 88 -22.66 -9.79 -3.79
C GLU A 88 -22.46 -10.98 -2.84
N LYS A 89 -21.23 -11.20 -2.35
CA LYS A 89 -20.95 -12.26 -1.36
C LYS A 89 -21.75 -12.06 -0.07
N ARG A 90 -21.85 -10.82 0.43
CA ARG A 90 -22.64 -10.49 1.63
C ARG A 90 -24.14 -10.72 1.39
N GLY A 91 -24.66 -10.33 0.23
CA GLY A 91 -26.04 -10.56 -0.19
C GLY A 91 -26.37 -12.06 -0.26
N LYS A 92 -25.48 -12.85 -0.86
CA LYS A 92 -25.62 -14.31 -0.97
C LYS A 92 -25.62 -15.00 0.40
N ARG A 93 -24.71 -14.62 1.31
CA ARG A 93 -24.70 -15.11 2.70
C ARG A 93 -25.98 -14.78 3.47
N ARG A 94 -26.62 -13.65 3.17
CA ARG A 94 -27.88 -13.24 3.82
C ARG A 94 -29.10 -13.95 3.20
N GLY A 95 -29.06 -14.31 1.92
CA GLY A 95 -30.09 -15.10 1.24
C GLY A 95 -30.03 -16.60 1.55
N ASP A 96 -28.84 -17.14 1.81
CA ASP A 96 -28.61 -18.57 2.10
C ASP A 96 -28.75 -18.93 3.60
N ALA A 97 -28.90 -17.94 4.49
CA ALA A 97 -29.14 -18.20 5.90
C ALA A 97 -30.61 -18.57 6.13
N PRO A 98 -30.95 -19.82 6.52
CA PRO A 98 -32.30 -20.12 6.96
C PRO A 98 -32.58 -19.23 8.17
N ILE A 99 -33.66 -18.44 8.09
CA ILE A 99 -34.18 -17.71 9.25
C ILE A 99 -34.45 -18.79 10.31
N PRO A 100 -33.77 -18.79 11.47
CA PRO A 100 -34.22 -19.63 12.56
C PRO A 100 -35.58 -19.07 12.94
N LEU A 101 -36.64 -19.80 12.61
CA LEU A 101 -37.95 -19.65 13.21
C LEU A 101 -37.75 -19.87 14.71
N GLY A 102 -37.36 -18.82 15.41
CA GLY A 102 -37.40 -18.76 16.86
C GLY A 102 -38.82 -19.14 17.25
N LYS A 103 -38.96 -20.19 18.06
CA LYS A 103 -40.24 -20.55 18.65
C LYS A 103 -40.88 -19.27 19.19
N GLY A 104 -42.08 -18.97 18.71
CA GLY A 104 -42.86 -17.82 19.17
C GLY A 104 -42.97 -17.80 20.70
N PRO A 105 -43.26 -16.64 21.29
CA PRO A 105 -43.30 -16.48 22.74
C PRO A 105 -44.23 -17.55 23.32
N ARG A 106 -43.70 -18.39 24.20
CA ARG A 106 -44.49 -19.38 24.92
C ARG A 106 -45.44 -18.58 25.82
N GLU A 107 -46.72 -18.53 25.45
CA GLU A 107 -47.76 -17.89 26.24
C GLU A 107 -47.65 -18.39 27.69
N SER A 108 -47.32 -17.47 28.58
CA SER A 108 -47.37 -17.69 30.02
C SER A 108 -48.84 -17.75 30.42
N GLN A 109 -49.35 -18.96 30.63
CA GLN A 109 -50.64 -19.17 31.30
C GLN A 109 -50.55 -18.56 32.72
N PRO A 110 -51.52 -17.75 33.15
CA PRO A 110 -51.56 -17.28 34.52
C PRO A 110 -51.97 -18.43 35.45
N SER A 111 -51.12 -18.71 36.44
CA SER A 111 -51.41 -19.61 37.55
C SER A 111 -52.50 -18.99 38.45
N LEU A 112 -53.60 -19.72 38.64
CA LEU A 112 -54.55 -19.53 39.76
C LEU A 112 -54.00 -20.15 41.04
#